data_AF-B4EV96-F1
#
_entry.id   AF-B4EV96-F1
#
_cell.length_a   1.000
_cell.length_b   1.000
_cell.length_c   1.000
_cell.angle_alpha   90.00
_cell.angle_beta   90.00
_cell.angle_gamma   90.00
#
_symmetry.space_group_name_H-M   'P 1'
#
loop_
_entity.id
_entity.type
_entity.pdbx_description
1 polymer ?
#
loop_
_entity_poly.entity_id
_entity_poly.type
_entity_poly.pdbx_seq_one_letter_code
_entity_poly.pdbx_strand_id
1 'polypeptide(L)'
;MEQDNSSSLTEPEEVFTPVPLQRGASGATEWLGIGWDLVKERFFMWVGAVIIYFLVNLIISSILGFIPLIGPIISPFISAVLVAGLMMIAHQQYETGQLNLDNLFSGFQNKRYLSIMGAYGISVLIILAGFILALLISGSLLMEVAQAALNDAPTYYIQGLLADNLTPITFSSIIIIIFSLISTASYWFAPALILVNDYKAIPAVKASFMAVKNNLFGGFLFFVLLSIIIGLSIIPFGLGLFITIPLSFTAMYGSYRHIFYQKNMGNMTNNHTDNNDNNGDGGNKVSLNKTAESNIGKLVS
;
A
#
# COMPACT_ATOMS: atom_id res chain seq x y z
N MET A 1 9.22 -12.17 52.68
CA MET A 1 7.96 -12.35 51.93
C MET A 1 8.23 -11.80 50.55
N GLU A 2 8.13 -12.70 49.56
CA GLU A 2 8.75 -12.62 48.24
C GLU A 2 8.53 -11.32 47.45
N GLN A 3 9.59 -10.92 46.75
CA GLN A 3 9.52 -10.09 45.55
C GLN A 3 8.81 -10.91 44.46
N ASP A 4 7.63 -10.47 44.06
CA ASP A 4 6.96 -10.99 42.87
C ASP A 4 7.73 -10.50 41.64
N ASN A 5 8.61 -11.38 41.15
CA ASN A 5 9.32 -11.25 39.89
C ASN A 5 8.32 -11.51 38.76
N SER A 6 7.47 -10.50 38.48
CA SER A 6 6.66 -10.49 37.27
C SER A 6 7.60 -10.31 36.09
N SER A 7 8.06 -11.45 35.57
CA SER A 7 8.73 -11.59 34.29
C SER A 7 7.88 -10.91 33.21
N SER A 8 8.21 -9.65 32.93
CA SER A 8 7.75 -8.97 31.74
C SER A 8 8.27 -9.78 30.55
N LEU A 9 7.40 -10.61 29.97
CA LEU A 9 7.61 -11.16 28.65
C LEU A 9 7.80 -9.94 27.73
N THR A 10 9.05 -9.59 27.48
CA THR A 10 9.40 -8.55 26.52
C THR A 10 8.77 -8.98 25.22
N GLU A 11 7.83 -8.18 24.72
CA GLU A 11 7.26 -8.43 23.41
C GLU A 11 8.42 -8.58 22.41
N PRO A 12 8.32 -9.54 21.49
CA PRO A 12 9.40 -9.81 20.57
C PRO A 12 9.67 -8.54 19.76
N GLU A 13 10.85 -7.96 19.96
CA GLU A 13 11.26 -6.76 19.24
C GLU A 13 11.23 -7.07 17.73
N GLU A 14 10.42 -6.34 16.97
CA GLU A 14 10.34 -6.51 15.52
C GLU A 14 11.38 -5.62 14.82
N VAL A 15 12.11 -6.19 13.88
CA VAL A 15 13.17 -5.50 13.16
C VAL A 15 12.77 -5.34 11.69
N PHE A 16 12.91 -4.11 11.18
CA PHE A 16 12.69 -3.81 9.77
C PHE A 16 13.75 -4.49 8.88
N THR A 17 13.30 -5.13 7.81
CA THR A 17 14.15 -5.78 6.81
C THR A 17 14.02 -5.07 5.46
N PRO A 18 15.10 -4.46 4.91
CA PRO A 18 15.07 -3.81 3.60
C PRO A 18 14.73 -4.75 2.44
N VAL A 19 14.98 -6.06 2.62
CA VAL A 19 14.61 -7.11 1.67
C VAL A 19 13.25 -7.67 2.07
N PRO A 20 12.23 -7.61 1.20
CA PRO A 20 10.89 -8.06 1.54
C PRO A 20 10.82 -9.57 1.71
N LEU A 21 10.17 -10.01 2.77
CA LEU A 21 9.96 -11.41 3.10
C LEU A 21 8.89 -12.03 2.21
N GLN A 22 9.04 -13.33 1.92
CA GLN A 22 8.03 -14.13 1.23
C GLN A 22 7.09 -14.74 2.27
N ARG A 23 5.79 -14.43 2.19
CA ARG A 23 4.78 -14.87 3.16
C ARG A 23 3.79 -15.90 2.62
N GLY A 24 3.96 -16.33 1.37
CA GLY A 24 3.14 -17.40 0.76
C GLY A 24 1.63 -17.12 0.81
N ALA A 25 0.83 -18.18 0.90
CA ALA A 25 -0.64 -18.09 0.92
C ALA A 25 -1.21 -17.52 2.24
N SER A 26 -0.54 -17.77 3.36
CA SER A 26 -0.98 -17.29 4.69
C SER A 26 -0.92 -15.78 4.82
N GLY A 27 -0.14 -15.10 3.96
CA GLY A 27 -0.11 -13.65 3.87
C GLY A 27 -1.50 -13.03 3.78
N ALA A 28 -2.38 -13.55 2.93
CA ALA A 28 -3.69 -12.95 2.68
C ALA A 28 -4.57 -12.84 3.94
N THR A 29 -4.67 -13.92 4.72
CA THR A 29 -5.45 -13.95 5.96
C THR A 29 -4.77 -13.18 7.07
N GLU A 30 -3.44 -13.24 7.16
CA GLU A 30 -2.67 -12.52 8.17
C GLU A 30 -2.78 -11.00 7.99
N TRP A 31 -2.69 -10.50 6.76
CA TRP A 31 -2.79 -9.06 6.47
C TRP A 31 -4.17 -8.51 6.83
N LEU A 32 -5.23 -9.27 6.52
CA LEU A 32 -6.60 -8.95 6.94
C LEU A 32 -6.77 -9.05 8.46
N GLY A 33 -6.14 -10.03 9.11
CA GLY A 33 -6.15 -10.20 10.57
C GLY A 33 -5.55 -8.99 11.29
N ILE A 34 -4.30 -8.62 10.93
CA ILE A 34 -3.64 -7.42 11.46
C ILE A 34 -4.50 -6.17 11.20
N GLY A 35 -5.05 -6.03 10.00
CA GLY A 35 -5.93 -4.91 9.66
C GLY A 35 -7.20 -4.86 10.51
N TRP A 36 -7.81 -6.01 10.75
CA TRP A 36 -9.01 -6.15 11.58
C TRP A 36 -8.73 -5.84 13.04
N ASP A 37 -7.59 -6.25 13.56
CA ASP A 37 -7.18 -5.96 14.94
C ASP A 37 -7.04 -4.46 15.18
N LEU A 38 -6.44 -3.73 14.24
CA LEU A 38 -6.37 -2.26 14.31
C LEU A 38 -7.77 -1.61 14.27
N VAL A 39 -8.65 -2.07 13.37
CA VAL A 39 -10.00 -1.50 13.24
C VAL A 39 -10.85 -1.79 14.47
N LYS A 40 -10.87 -3.01 14.97
CA LYS A 40 -11.76 -3.40 16.09
C LYS A 40 -11.41 -2.70 17.40
N GLU A 41 -10.14 -2.40 17.65
CA GLU A 41 -9.67 -1.71 18.86
C GLU A 41 -10.07 -0.22 18.91
N ARG A 42 -10.16 0.42 17.73
CA ARG A 42 -10.38 1.87 17.59
C ARG A 42 -11.41 2.17 16.49
N PHE A 43 -12.52 1.42 16.45
CA PHE A 43 -13.47 1.42 15.34
C PHE A 43 -13.94 2.81 14.92
N PHE A 44 -14.52 3.59 15.86
CA PHE A 44 -15.06 4.92 15.54
C PHE A 44 -13.99 5.91 15.10
N MET A 45 -12.76 5.78 15.61
CA MET A 45 -11.63 6.62 15.20
C MET A 45 -11.20 6.30 13.77
N TRP A 46 -11.18 5.03 13.38
CA TRP A 46 -10.89 4.61 12.00
C TRP A 46 -11.96 5.05 11.01
N VAL A 47 -13.23 4.92 11.38
CA VAL A 47 -14.35 5.47 10.60
C VAL A 47 -14.18 6.99 10.45
N GLY A 48 -13.85 7.70 11.54
CA GLY A 48 -13.56 9.13 11.52
C GLY A 48 -12.39 9.50 10.60
N ALA A 49 -11.27 8.77 10.67
CA ALA A 49 -10.10 8.98 9.81
C ALA A 49 -10.45 8.84 8.32
N VAL A 50 -11.21 7.80 7.97
CA VAL A 50 -11.66 7.56 6.59
C VAL A 50 -12.64 8.63 6.13
N ILE A 51 -13.57 9.06 6.99
CA ILE A 51 -14.50 10.16 6.67
C ILE A 51 -13.72 11.46 6.42
N ILE A 52 -12.77 11.81 7.28
CA ILE A 52 -11.93 13.00 7.10
C ILE A 52 -11.13 12.89 5.78
N TYR A 53 -10.54 11.72 5.50
CA TYR A 53 -9.86 11.45 4.23
C TYR A 53 -10.77 11.73 3.02
N PHE A 54 -12.00 11.21 3.00
CA PHE A 54 -12.93 11.45 1.89
C PHE A 54 -13.40 12.91 1.81
N LEU A 55 -13.69 13.54 2.95
CA LEU A 55 -14.12 14.94 2.98
C LEU A 55 -13.02 15.87 2.45
N VAL A 56 -11.76 15.65 2.85
CA VAL A 56 -10.63 16.43 2.34
C VAL A 56 -10.47 16.22 0.83
N ASN A 57 -10.54 14.98 0.34
CA ASN A 57 -10.50 14.71 -1.10
C ASN A 57 -11.67 15.37 -1.85
N LEU A 58 -12.88 15.32 -1.30
CA LEU A 58 -14.07 15.95 -1.89
C LEU A 58 -13.92 17.47 -2.00
N ILE A 59 -13.46 18.12 -0.94
CA ILE A 59 -13.23 19.58 -0.91
C ILE A 59 -12.19 19.96 -1.96
N ILE A 60 -11.07 19.23 -2.00
CA ILE A 60 -9.97 19.48 -2.93
C ILE A 60 -10.41 19.27 -4.38
N SER A 61 -11.08 18.16 -4.68
CA SER A 61 -11.62 17.89 -6.02
C SER A 61 -12.67 18.91 -6.43
N SER A 62 -13.47 19.44 -5.50
CA SER A 62 -14.45 20.50 -5.79
C SER A 62 -13.77 21.82 -6.13
N ILE A 63 -12.73 22.21 -5.37
CA ILE A 63 -11.95 23.44 -5.62
C ILE A 63 -11.15 23.33 -6.93
N LEU A 64 -10.44 22.21 -7.11
CA LEU A 64 -9.61 21.98 -8.29
C LEU A 64 -10.44 21.66 -9.54
N GLY A 65 -11.68 21.20 -9.39
CA GLY A 65 -12.59 20.90 -10.49
C GLY A 65 -12.95 22.13 -11.34
N PHE A 66 -12.83 23.34 -10.79
CA PHE A 66 -12.98 24.59 -11.55
C PHE A 66 -11.82 24.89 -12.50
N ILE A 67 -10.73 24.12 -12.44
CA ILE A 67 -9.56 24.28 -13.29
C ILE A 67 -9.47 23.07 -14.22
N PRO A 68 -10.04 23.15 -15.45
CA PRO A 68 -9.97 22.08 -16.42
C PRO A 68 -8.52 21.63 -16.65
N LEU A 69 -8.34 20.35 -16.91
CA LEU A 69 -7.04 19.68 -17.10
C LEU A 69 -6.16 19.60 -15.85
N ILE A 70 -5.97 20.69 -15.10
CA ILE A 70 -5.08 20.72 -13.92
C ILE A 70 -5.69 19.93 -12.76
N GLY A 71 -6.99 20.14 -12.49
CA GLY A 71 -7.62 19.52 -11.32
C GLY A 71 -7.54 18.00 -11.30
N PRO A 72 -7.96 17.30 -12.38
CA PRO A 72 -7.84 15.84 -12.48
C PRO A 72 -6.41 15.30 -12.39
N ILE A 73 -5.40 16.11 -12.73
CA ILE A 73 -3.99 15.70 -12.64
C ILE A 73 -3.46 15.86 -11.21
N ILE A 74 -3.81 16.95 -10.52
CA ILE A 74 -3.26 17.26 -9.20
C ILE A 74 -4.01 16.56 -8.06
N SER A 75 -5.33 16.41 -8.15
CA SER A 75 -6.12 15.82 -7.05
C SER A 75 -5.66 14.42 -6.63
N PRO A 76 -5.26 13.50 -7.54
CA PRO A 76 -4.80 12.17 -7.15
C PRO A 76 -3.45 12.21 -6.40
N PHE A 77 -2.58 13.19 -6.65
CA PHE A 77 -1.33 13.34 -5.90
C PHE A 77 -1.58 13.71 -4.44
N ILE A 78 -2.58 14.56 -4.19
CA ILE A 78 -2.96 14.93 -2.83
C ILE A 78 -3.58 13.72 -2.11
N SER A 79 -4.47 13.00 -2.79
CA SER A 79 -5.02 11.74 -2.31
C SER A 79 -3.92 10.75 -1.92
N ALA A 80 -2.90 10.61 -2.76
CA ALA A 80 -1.74 9.75 -2.53
C ALA A 80 -0.96 10.10 -1.25
N VAL A 81 -0.82 11.39 -0.92
CA VAL A 81 -0.19 11.86 0.33
C VAL A 81 -1.08 11.57 1.54
N LEU A 82 -2.40 11.70 1.42
CA LEU A 82 -3.32 11.39 2.51
C LEU A 82 -3.38 9.89 2.80
N VAL A 83 -3.29 9.03 1.79
CA VAL A 83 -3.14 7.57 1.97
C VAL A 83 -1.89 7.25 2.78
N ALA A 84 -0.78 7.97 2.54
CA ALA A 84 0.42 7.83 3.37
C ALA A 84 0.13 8.18 4.84
N GLY A 85 -0.66 9.22 5.08
CA GLY A 85 -1.13 9.56 6.43
C GLY A 85 -1.94 8.45 7.09
N LEU A 86 -2.84 7.78 6.37
CA LEU A 86 -3.56 6.61 6.89
C LEU A 86 -2.60 5.46 7.28
N MET A 87 -1.54 5.24 6.49
CA MET A 87 -0.51 4.26 6.84
C MET A 87 0.28 4.68 8.10
N MET A 88 0.53 5.97 8.29
CA MET A 88 1.18 6.50 9.49
C MET A 88 0.29 6.35 10.74
N ILE A 89 -1.02 6.55 10.60
CA ILE A 89 -2.01 6.31 11.66
C ILE A 89 -1.99 4.83 12.07
N ALA A 90 -2.06 3.92 11.09
CA ALA A 90 -1.99 2.48 11.34
C ALA A 90 -0.67 2.08 12.01
N HIS A 91 0.44 2.66 11.56
CA HIS A 91 1.75 2.44 12.16
C HIS A 91 1.81 2.88 13.62
N GLN A 92 1.38 4.10 13.92
CA GLN A 92 1.37 4.60 15.29
C GLN A 92 0.48 3.75 16.20
N GLN A 93 -0.71 3.38 15.73
CA GLN A 93 -1.60 2.52 16.52
C GLN A 93 -0.97 1.15 16.76
N TYR A 94 -0.35 0.55 15.76
CA TYR A 94 0.30 -0.75 15.90
C TYR A 94 1.44 -0.73 16.93
N GLU A 95 2.27 0.32 16.92
CA GLU A 95 3.42 0.43 17.83
C GLU A 95 3.05 0.86 19.26
N THR A 96 1.98 1.64 19.43
CA THR A 96 1.69 2.33 20.70
C THR A 96 0.30 2.09 21.28
N GLY A 97 -0.59 1.45 20.53
CA GLY A 97 -2.02 1.32 20.86
C GLY A 97 -2.81 2.64 20.79
N GLN A 98 -2.17 3.75 20.40
CA GLN A 98 -2.77 5.07 20.30
C GLN A 98 -3.00 5.48 18.85
N LEU A 99 -4.17 6.04 18.56
CA LEU A 99 -4.55 6.51 17.24
C LEU A 99 -4.70 8.04 17.27
N ASN A 100 -3.81 8.75 16.58
CA ASN A 100 -3.93 10.20 16.40
C ASN A 100 -4.32 10.56 14.96
N LEU A 101 -5.47 11.22 14.79
CA LEU A 101 -5.98 11.66 13.48
C LEU A 101 -5.11 12.74 12.81
N ASP A 102 -4.34 13.50 13.58
CA ASP A 102 -3.43 14.52 13.05
C ASP A 102 -2.39 13.90 12.09
N ASN A 103 -2.05 12.63 12.31
CA ASN A 103 -1.12 11.89 11.47
C ASN A 103 -1.65 11.64 10.05
N LEU A 104 -2.93 11.90 9.77
CA LEU A 104 -3.48 11.90 8.40
C LEU A 104 -2.73 12.90 7.50
N PHE A 105 -2.23 14.00 8.07
CA PHE A 105 -1.51 15.04 7.34
C PHE A 105 0.02 14.92 7.47
N SER A 106 0.53 13.88 8.13
CA SER A 106 1.97 13.64 8.32
C SER A 106 2.75 13.59 6.99
N GLY A 107 2.10 13.12 5.92
CA GLY A 107 2.66 13.12 4.57
C GLY A 107 3.07 14.49 4.04
N PHE A 108 2.43 15.57 4.50
CA PHE A 108 2.74 16.95 4.12
C PHE A 108 3.90 17.55 4.93
N GLN A 109 4.30 16.91 6.03
CA GLN A 109 5.34 17.41 6.92
C GLN A 109 6.75 17.06 6.42
N ASN A 110 7.75 17.82 6.87
CA ASN A 110 9.18 17.52 6.71
C ASN A 110 9.64 17.21 5.27
N LYS A 111 9.00 17.81 4.26
CA LYS A 111 9.28 17.61 2.82
C LYS A 111 9.13 16.17 2.32
N ARG A 112 8.57 15.24 3.12
CA ARG A 112 8.33 13.85 2.71
C ARG A 112 7.31 13.73 1.59
N TYR A 113 6.40 14.71 1.46
CA TYR A 113 5.46 14.81 0.34
C TYR A 113 6.16 14.74 -1.02
N LEU A 114 7.39 15.27 -1.17
CA LEU A 114 8.13 15.20 -2.44
C LEU A 114 8.46 13.76 -2.82
N SER A 115 8.85 12.93 -1.85
CA SER A 115 9.14 11.52 -2.08
C SER A 115 7.86 10.73 -2.37
N ILE A 116 6.77 11.03 -1.67
CA ILE A 116 5.47 10.38 -1.88
C ILE A 116 4.92 10.74 -3.26
N MET A 117 4.89 12.03 -3.60
CA MET A 117 4.47 12.52 -4.92
C MET A 117 5.38 12.01 -6.02
N GLY A 118 6.69 11.89 -5.78
CA GLY A 118 7.63 11.30 -6.74
C GLY A 118 7.34 9.82 -6.99
N ALA A 119 7.08 9.04 -5.93
CA ALA A 119 6.70 7.63 -6.05
C ALA A 119 5.37 7.45 -6.77
N TYR A 120 4.38 8.29 -6.45
CA TYR A 120 3.08 8.30 -7.14
C TYR A 120 3.21 8.79 -8.58
N GLY A 121 4.07 9.76 -8.87
CA GLY A 121 4.35 10.22 -10.22
C GLY A 121 4.91 9.10 -11.10
N ILE A 122 5.77 8.23 -10.56
CA ILE A 122 6.26 7.04 -11.27
C ILE A 122 5.10 6.08 -11.57
N SER A 123 4.19 5.84 -10.61
CA SER A 123 3.03 4.97 -10.85
C SER A 123 2.06 5.55 -11.89
N VAL A 124 1.89 6.88 -11.92
CA VAL A 124 1.15 7.61 -12.95
C VAL A 124 1.82 7.47 -14.32
N LEU A 125 3.14 7.62 -14.42
CA LEU A 125 3.85 7.44 -15.69
C LEU A 125 3.71 6.01 -16.23
N ILE A 126 3.73 5.00 -15.36
CA ILE A 126 3.48 3.60 -15.74
C ILE A 126 2.08 3.45 -16.33
N ILE A 127 1.03 3.90 -15.64
CA ILE A 127 -0.33 3.73 -16.15
C ILE A 127 -0.57 4.55 -17.44
N LEU A 128 0.03 5.75 -17.54
CA LEU A 128 -0.01 6.57 -18.76
C LEU A 128 0.65 5.86 -19.94
N ALA A 129 1.78 5.18 -19.75
CA ALA A 129 2.39 4.37 -20.81
C ALA A 129 1.44 3.27 -21.30
N GLY A 130 0.73 2.60 -20.39
CA GLY A 130 -0.30 1.62 -20.73
C GLY A 130 -1.46 2.22 -21.54
N PHE A 131 -1.95 3.39 -21.13
CA PHE A 131 -2.98 4.13 -21.89
C PHE A 131 -2.50 4.52 -23.28
N ILE A 132 -1.27 5.03 -23.42
CA ILE A 132 -0.70 5.39 -24.73
C ILE A 132 -0.64 4.15 -25.63
N LEU A 133 -0.15 3.02 -25.13
CA LEU A 133 -0.11 1.77 -25.90
C LEU A 133 -1.50 1.28 -26.31
N ALA A 134 -2.48 1.36 -25.41
CA ALA A 134 -3.87 1.01 -25.70
C ALA A 134 -4.48 1.93 -26.78
N LEU A 135 -4.20 3.24 -26.73
CA LEU A 135 -4.63 4.22 -27.73
C LEU A 135 -3.98 3.98 -29.09
N LEU A 136 -2.75 3.45 -29.16
CA LEU A 136 -2.15 3.09 -30.44
C LEU A 136 -2.88 1.92 -31.13
N ILE A 137 -3.57 1.06 -30.36
CA ILE A 137 -4.31 -0.09 -30.88
C ILE A 137 -5.77 0.26 -31.17
N SER A 138 -6.43 1.02 -30.27
CA SER A 138 -7.87 1.27 -30.31
C SER A 138 -8.25 2.76 -30.41
N GLY A 139 -7.28 3.66 -30.55
CA GLY A 139 -7.52 5.11 -30.56
C GLY A 139 -8.31 5.59 -31.77
N SER A 140 -8.14 4.97 -32.94
CA SER A 140 -8.95 5.26 -34.12
C SER A 140 -10.43 4.93 -33.88
N LEU A 141 -10.71 3.77 -33.27
CA LEU A 141 -12.06 3.37 -32.87
C LEU A 141 -12.65 4.35 -31.86
N LEU A 142 -11.90 4.75 -30.83
CA LEU A 142 -12.38 5.73 -29.85
C LEU A 142 -12.77 7.05 -30.52
N MET A 143 -11.97 7.50 -31.49
CA MET A 143 -12.26 8.69 -32.26
C MET A 143 -13.51 8.54 -33.13
N GLU A 144 -13.69 7.38 -33.77
CA GLU A 144 -14.86 7.06 -34.59
C GLU A 144 -16.14 6.99 -33.75
N VAL A 145 -16.08 6.32 -32.58
CA VAL A 145 -17.20 6.26 -31.63
C VAL A 145 -17.53 7.66 -31.08
N ALA A 146 -16.53 8.47 -30.77
CA ALA A 146 -16.74 9.84 -30.31
C ALA A 146 -17.40 10.70 -31.40
N GLN A 147 -16.95 10.59 -32.66
CA GLN A 147 -17.58 11.29 -33.79
C GLN A 147 -19.00 10.81 -34.05
N ALA A 148 -19.25 9.49 -33.99
CA ALA A 148 -20.59 8.93 -34.13
C ALA A 148 -21.54 9.48 -33.05
N ALA A 149 -21.06 9.56 -31.79
CA ALA A 149 -21.82 10.13 -30.69
C ALA A 149 -22.09 11.63 -30.86
N LEU A 150 -21.10 12.42 -31.31
CA LEU A 150 -21.27 13.85 -31.58
C LEU A 150 -22.24 14.15 -32.72
N ASN A 151 -22.39 13.23 -33.67
CA ASN A 151 -23.30 13.34 -34.81
C ASN A 151 -24.67 12.69 -34.56
N ASP A 152 -25.01 12.37 -33.30
CA ASP A 152 -26.25 11.69 -32.91
C ASP A 152 -26.53 10.41 -33.74
N ALA A 153 -25.47 9.67 -34.06
CA ALA A 153 -25.61 8.45 -34.86
C ALA A 153 -26.49 7.42 -34.12
N PRO A 154 -27.29 6.64 -34.86
CA PRO A 154 -28.14 5.62 -34.25
C PRO A 154 -27.33 4.64 -33.39
N THR A 155 -27.87 4.23 -32.24
CA THR A 155 -27.16 3.36 -31.30
C THR A 155 -26.71 2.03 -31.92
N TYR A 156 -27.46 1.48 -32.88
CA TYR A 156 -27.09 0.24 -33.57
C TYR A 156 -25.80 0.39 -34.39
N TYR A 157 -25.50 1.59 -34.91
CA TYR A 157 -24.27 1.86 -35.64
C TYR A 157 -23.06 1.82 -34.71
N ILE A 158 -23.15 2.49 -33.57
CA ILE A 158 -22.09 2.46 -32.54
C ILE A 158 -21.87 1.04 -32.02
N GLN A 159 -22.94 0.27 -31.81
CA GLN A 159 -22.82 -1.13 -31.42
C GLN A 159 -22.14 -1.99 -32.49
N GLY A 160 -22.45 -1.76 -33.78
CA GLY A 160 -21.78 -2.40 -34.90
C GLY A 160 -20.27 -2.11 -34.92
N LEU A 161 -19.89 -0.84 -34.78
CA LEU A 161 -18.48 -0.44 -34.69
C LEU A 161 -17.73 -1.15 -33.55
N LEU A 162 -18.35 -1.24 -32.37
CA LEU A 162 -17.74 -1.92 -31.22
C LEU A 162 -17.65 -3.44 -31.45
N ALA A 163 -18.69 -4.04 -32.04
CA ALA A 163 -18.72 -5.47 -32.35
C ALA A 163 -17.64 -5.87 -33.38
N ASP A 164 -17.45 -5.05 -34.41
CA ASP A 164 -16.44 -5.27 -35.45
C ASP A 164 -15.00 -5.11 -34.91
N ASN A 165 -14.84 -4.45 -33.77
CA ASN A 165 -13.54 -4.13 -33.16
C ASN A 165 -13.32 -4.82 -31.80
N LEU A 166 -14.01 -5.92 -31.50
CA LEU A 166 -13.85 -6.64 -30.23
C LEU A 166 -12.40 -7.07 -29.95
N THR A 167 -11.67 -7.50 -30.97
CA THR A 167 -10.27 -7.94 -30.84
C THR A 167 -9.33 -6.81 -30.37
N PRO A 168 -9.22 -5.66 -31.06
CA PRO A 168 -8.38 -4.55 -30.59
C PRO A 168 -8.85 -3.95 -29.26
N ILE A 169 -10.15 -3.93 -28.97
CA ILE A 169 -10.69 -3.54 -27.64
C ILE A 169 -10.16 -4.48 -26.56
N THR A 170 -10.22 -5.79 -26.79
CA THR A 170 -9.78 -6.81 -25.83
C THR A 170 -8.28 -6.68 -25.55
N PHE A 171 -7.45 -6.53 -26.58
CA PHE A 171 -6.01 -6.31 -26.40
C PHE A 171 -5.70 -5.02 -25.64
N SER A 172 -6.37 -3.92 -25.99
CA SER A 172 -6.21 -2.63 -25.31
C SER A 172 -6.58 -2.74 -23.81
N SER A 173 -7.65 -3.48 -23.51
CA SER A 173 -8.09 -3.73 -22.14
C SER A 173 -7.07 -4.55 -21.34
N ILE A 174 -6.50 -5.60 -21.94
CA ILE A 174 -5.44 -6.41 -21.31
C ILE A 174 -4.21 -5.55 -21.02
N ILE A 175 -3.80 -4.67 -21.94
CA ILE A 175 -2.68 -3.74 -21.73
C ILE A 175 -2.96 -2.83 -20.54
N ILE A 176 -4.14 -2.19 -20.49
CA ILE A 176 -4.51 -1.31 -19.39
C ILE A 176 -4.49 -2.07 -18.06
N ILE A 177 -5.02 -3.29 -18.02
CA ILE A 177 -5.01 -4.14 -16.82
C ILE A 177 -3.58 -4.42 -16.36
N ILE A 178 -2.69 -4.86 -17.27
CA ILE A 178 -1.30 -5.17 -16.94
C ILE A 178 -0.59 -3.94 -16.37
N PHE A 179 -0.69 -2.79 -17.04
CA PHE A 179 -0.04 -1.56 -16.58
C PHE A 179 -0.65 -1.03 -15.28
N SER A 180 -1.95 -1.23 -15.05
CA SER A 180 -2.60 -0.90 -13.77
C SER A 180 -2.09 -1.78 -12.63
N LEU A 181 -1.87 -3.08 -12.87
CA LEU A 181 -1.28 -3.99 -11.89
C LEU A 181 0.17 -3.60 -11.56
N ILE A 182 0.98 -3.25 -12.58
CA ILE A 182 2.35 -2.78 -12.37
C ILE A 182 2.37 -1.46 -11.60
N SER A 183 1.52 -0.50 -11.98
CA SER A 183 1.37 0.80 -11.30
C SER A 183 0.99 0.61 -9.83
N THR A 184 0.02 -0.26 -9.56
CA THR A 184 -0.38 -0.64 -8.20
C THR A 184 0.79 -1.26 -7.45
N ALA A 185 1.50 -2.23 -8.05
CA ALA A 185 2.65 -2.88 -7.42
C ALA A 185 3.78 -1.90 -7.07
N SER A 186 4.00 -0.90 -7.91
CA SER A 186 5.01 0.15 -7.70
C SER A 186 4.67 1.10 -6.55
N TYR A 187 3.39 1.33 -6.24
CA TYR A 187 2.98 2.30 -5.22
C TYR A 187 2.45 1.66 -3.92
N TRP A 188 1.98 0.41 -3.94
CA TRP A 188 1.27 -0.22 -2.82
C TRP A 188 1.99 -0.11 -1.46
N PHE A 189 3.32 -0.27 -1.41
CA PHE A 189 4.09 -0.15 -0.17
C PHE A 189 4.86 1.15 -0.03
N ALA A 190 4.95 1.94 -1.11
CA ALA A 190 5.79 3.15 -1.13
C ALA A 190 5.40 4.19 -0.06
N PRO A 191 4.12 4.49 0.21
CA PRO A 191 3.72 5.44 1.25
C PRO A 191 4.28 5.09 2.64
N ALA A 192 4.15 3.82 3.04
CA ALA A 192 4.63 3.35 4.34
C ALA A 192 6.16 3.31 4.38
N LEU A 193 6.83 2.81 3.34
CA LEU A 193 8.29 2.82 3.26
C LEU A 193 8.88 4.23 3.38
N ILE A 194 8.21 5.23 2.80
CA ILE A 194 8.66 6.63 2.85
C ILE A 194 8.40 7.25 4.23
N LEU A 195 7.21 7.07 4.80
CA LEU A 195 6.86 7.72 6.07
C LEU A 195 7.39 6.99 7.32
N VAL A 196 7.46 5.67 7.28
CA VAL A 196 7.88 4.86 8.42
C VAL A 196 9.38 4.60 8.37
N ASN A 197 9.95 4.30 7.19
CA ASN A 197 11.35 3.92 7.06
C ASN A 197 12.23 4.96 6.33
N ASP A 198 11.72 6.16 6.08
CA ASP A 198 12.46 7.29 5.50
C ASP A 198 13.05 7.02 4.09
N TYR A 199 12.39 6.16 3.30
CA TYR A 199 12.81 5.92 1.92
C TYR A 199 12.60 7.17 1.05
N LYS A 200 13.48 7.35 0.06
CA LYS A 200 13.24 8.25 -1.08
C LYS A 200 12.32 7.57 -2.10
N ALA A 201 11.75 8.37 -3.01
CA ALA A 201 10.80 7.91 -4.03
C ALA A 201 11.25 6.65 -4.81
N ILE A 202 12.40 6.70 -5.47
CA ILE A 202 12.88 5.59 -6.33
C ILE A 202 13.17 4.31 -5.50
N PRO A 203 13.94 4.37 -4.39
CA PRO A 203 14.10 3.20 -3.52
C PRO A 203 12.77 2.60 -3.04
N ALA A 204 11.80 3.45 -2.67
CA ALA A 204 10.49 2.99 -2.19
C ALA A 204 9.72 2.25 -3.28
N VAL A 205 9.70 2.77 -4.52
CA VAL A 205 9.05 2.12 -5.66
C VAL A 205 9.70 0.77 -5.98
N LYS A 206 11.03 0.70 -5.97
CA LYS A 206 11.76 -0.55 -6.21
C LYS A 206 11.43 -1.60 -5.14
N ALA A 207 11.48 -1.21 -3.86
CA ALA A 207 11.15 -2.10 -2.75
C ALA A 207 9.69 -2.56 -2.81
N SER A 208 8.74 -1.66 -3.11
CA SER A 208 7.33 -2.00 -3.29
C SER A 208 7.12 -3.01 -4.42
N PHE A 209 7.72 -2.76 -5.58
CA PHE A 209 7.61 -3.66 -6.72
C PHE A 209 8.19 -5.04 -6.42
N MET A 210 9.36 -5.10 -5.76
CA MET A 210 9.96 -6.38 -5.34
C MET A 210 9.09 -7.12 -4.32
N ALA A 211 8.50 -6.41 -3.35
CA ALA A 211 7.63 -6.98 -2.35
C ALA A 211 6.39 -7.63 -2.97
N VAL A 212 5.73 -6.93 -3.91
CA VAL A 212 4.56 -7.46 -4.61
C VAL A 212 4.95 -8.64 -5.51
N LYS A 213 6.04 -8.52 -6.29
CA LYS A 213 6.53 -9.61 -7.15
C LYS A 213 6.81 -10.89 -6.36
N ASN A 214 7.38 -10.77 -5.16
CA ASN A 214 7.71 -11.89 -4.30
C ASN A 214 6.49 -12.50 -3.60
N ASN A 215 5.33 -11.82 -3.61
CA ASN A 215 4.13 -12.22 -2.88
C ASN A 215 2.88 -12.23 -3.77
N LEU A 216 3.02 -12.45 -5.09
CA LEU A 216 1.90 -12.39 -6.04
C LEU A 216 0.71 -13.29 -5.66
N PHE A 217 0.99 -14.53 -5.24
CA PHE A 217 -0.08 -15.47 -4.87
C PHE A 217 -0.83 -15.04 -3.60
N GLY A 218 -0.10 -14.59 -2.57
CA GLY A 218 -0.69 -14.02 -1.36
C GLY A 218 -1.47 -12.73 -1.66
N GLY A 219 -0.93 -11.87 -2.51
CA GLY A 219 -1.62 -10.68 -3.04
C GLY A 219 -2.92 -11.00 -3.75
N PHE A 220 -2.91 -11.99 -4.64
CA PHE A 220 -4.10 -12.44 -5.36
C PHE A 220 -5.18 -12.92 -4.39
N LEU A 221 -4.85 -13.81 -3.45
CA LEU A 221 -5.79 -14.30 -2.44
C LEU A 221 -6.32 -13.17 -1.56
N PHE A 222 -5.46 -12.20 -1.19
CA PHE A 222 -5.87 -11.02 -0.43
C PHE A 222 -6.95 -10.23 -1.16
N PHE A 223 -6.76 -9.91 -2.45
CA PHE A 223 -7.78 -9.18 -3.22
C PHE A 223 -9.05 -10.00 -3.46
N VAL A 224 -8.96 -11.32 -3.62
CA VAL A 224 -10.14 -12.20 -3.70
C VAL A 224 -10.95 -12.15 -2.41
N LEU A 225 -10.30 -12.33 -1.25
CA LEU A 225 -10.96 -12.27 0.05
C LEU A 225 -11.57 -10.89 0.31
N LEU A 226 -10.80 -9.83 0.04
CA LEU A 226 -11.29 -8.45 0.20
C LEU A 226 -12.50 -8.17 -0.70
N SER A 227 -12.52 -8.68 -1.94
CA SER A 227 -13.66 -8.54 -2.86
C SER A 227 -14.91 -9.25 -2.36
N ILE A 228 -14.77 -10.44 -1.75
CA ILE A 228 -15.89 -11.15 -1.11
C ILE A 228 -16.43 -10.32 0.07
N ILE A 229 -15.55 -9.79 0.93
CA ILE A 229 -15.95 -8.94 2.06
C ILE A 229 -16.68 -7.69 1.55
N ILE A 230 -16.17 -7.02 0.51
CA ILE A 230 -16.84 -5.86 -0.11
C ILE A 230 -18.22 -6.24 -0.64
N GLY A 231 -18.34 -7.37 -1.34
CA GLY A 231 -19.63 -7.87 -1.86
C GLY A 231 -20.65 -8.09 -0.76
N LEU A 232 -20.25 -8.69 0.36
CA LEU A 232 -21.12 -8.89 1.53
C LEU A 232 -21.48 -7.56 2.21
N SER A 233 -20.54 -6.62 2.29
CA SER A 233 -20.72 -5.31 2.91
C SER A 233 -21.70 -4.40 2.18
N ILE A 234 -21.96 -4.64 0.90
CA ILE A 234 -22.92 -3.86 0.10
C ILE A 234 -24.37 -4.34 0.33
N ILE A 235 -24.59 -5.61 0.69
CA ILE A 235 -25.93 -6.20 0.94
C ILE A 235 -26.79 -5.35 1.90
N PRO A 236 -26.30 -4.91 3.08
CA PRO A 236 -27.05 -4.04 3.98
C PRO A 236 -27.05 -2.58 3.51
N PHE A 237 -27.44 -2.31 2.27
CA PHE A 237 -27.47 -0.97 1.65
C PHE A 237 -26.14 -0.21 1.77
N GLY A 238 -25.00 -0.91 1.67
CA GLY A 238 -23.67 -0.32 1.79
C GLY A 238 -23.20 -0.02 3.22
N LEU A 239 -23.99 -0.30 4.27
CA LEU A 239 -23.58 -0.02 5.65
C LEU A 239 -22.32 -0.80 6.08
N GLY A 240 -22.07 -1.99 5.51
CA GLY A 240 -20.86 -2.74 5.78
C GLY A 240 -19.58 -2.04 5.29
N LEU A 241 -19.69 -1.10 4.35
CA LEU A 241 -18.52 -0.36 3.82
C LEU A 241 -17.88 0.54 4.87
N PHE A 242 -18.61 0.99 5.89
CA PHE A 242 -18.03 1.70 7.03
C PHE A 242 -17.01 0.87 7.81
N ILE A 243 -17.09 -0.47 7.71
CA ILE A 243 -16.11 -1.39 8.29
C ILE A 243 -15.05 -1.76 7.25
N THR A 244 -15.48 -2.11 6.04
CA THR A 244 -14.59 -2.65 5.01
C THR A 244 -13.62 -1.61 4.44
N ILE A 245 -14.01 -0.34 4.35
CA ILE A 245 -13.10 0.70 3.84
C ILE A 245 -11.93 0.91 4.84
N PRO A 246 -12.15 1.15 6.14
CA PRO A 246 -11.05 1.17 7.10
C PRO A 246 -10.21 -0.10 7.06
N LEU A 247 -10.86 -1.28 7.03
CA LEU A 247 -10.18 -2.57 6.95
C LEU A 247 -9.25 -2.66 5.74
N SER A 248 -9.64 -2.10 4.58
CA SER A 248 -8.80 -2.13 3.39
C SER A 248 -7.49 -1.34 3.57
N PHE A 249 -7.54 -0.18 4.25
CA PHE A 249 -6.36 0.64 4.55
C PHE A 249 -5.50 0.03 5.66
N THR A 250 -6.11 -0.50 6.71
CA THR A 250 -5.35 -1.15 7.79
C THR A 250 -4.77 -2.48 7.34
N ALA A 251 -5.42 -3.23 6.45
CA ALA A 251 -4.85 -4.44 5.88
C ALA A 251 -3.75 -4.16 4.85
N MET A 252 -3.82 -3.02 4.15
CA MET A 252 -2.67 -2.50 3.38
C MET A 252 -1.47 -2.28 4.31
N TYR A 253 -1.65 -1.66 5.49
CA TYR A 253 -0.61 -1.57 6.51
C TYR A 253 -0.18 -2.95 7.06
N GLY A 254 -1.13 -3.84 7.33
CA GLY A 254 -0.84 -5.21 7.78
C GLY A 254 0.04 -5.98 6.79
N SER A 255 -0.21 -5.81 5.48
CA SER A 255 0.63 -6.38 4.43
C SER A 255 2.04 -5.81 4.44
N TYR A 256 2.18 -4.49 4.63
CA TYR A 256 3.48 -3.83 4.78
C TYR A 256 4.23 -4.37 6.01
N ARG A 257 3.58 -4.41 7.17
CA ARG A 257 4.18 -4.85 8.42
C ARG A 257 4.65 -6.30 8.31
N HIS A 258 3.78 -7.17 7.84
CA HIS A 258 4.09 -8.59 7.69
C HIS A 258 5.22 -8.84 6.68
N ILE A 259 5.32 -8.08 5.58
CA ILE A 259 6.35 -8.30 4.55
C ILE A 259 7.71 -7.70 4.94
N PHE A 260 7.73 -6.56 5.65
CA PHE A 260 8.95 -5.80 5.91
C PHE A 260 9.48 -5.90 7.34
N TYR A 261 8.79 -6.59 8.26
CA TYR A 261 9.27 -6.79 9.63
C TYR A 261 9.40 -8.28 9.97
N GLN A 262 10.46 -8.59 10.71
CA GLN A 262 10.73 -9.90 11.25
C GLN A 262 10.84 -9.83 12.77
N LYS A 263 10.21 -10.79 13.45
CA LYS A 263 10.38 -11.02 14.88
C LYS A 263 11.85 -11.35 15.20
N ASN A 264 12.49 -10.55 16.05
CA ASN A 264 13.87 -10.78 16.47
C ASN A 264 13.92 -12.00 17.41
N MET A 265 14.35 -13.15 16.88
CA MET A 265 14.49 -14.38 17.68
C MET A 265 15.75 -14.40 18.55
N GLY A 266 16.64 -13.41 18.43
CA GLY A 266 17.92 -13.37 19.15
C GLY A 266 17.81 -13.33 20.67
N ASN A 267 16.71 -12.80 21.23
CA ASN A 267 16.47 -12.78 22.67
C ASN A 267 15.74 -14.02 23.21
N MET A 268 15.22 -14.91 22.35
CA MET A 268 14.57 -16.15 22.79
C MET A 268 15.58 -17.27 23.08
N THR A 269 16.77 -17.25 22.46
CA THR A 269 17.83 -18.25 22.68
C THR A 269 18.74 -17.95 23.86
N ASN A 270 18.94 -16.69 24.25
CA ASN A 270 19.83 -16.35 25.38
C ASN A 270 19.23 -16.68 26.75
N ASN A 271 17.90 -16.87 26.84
CA ASN A 271 17.24 -17.25 28.09
C ASN A 271 17.18 -18.78 28.33
N HIS A 272 17.84 -19.59 27.49
CA HIS A 272 17.91 -21.05 27.67
C HIS A 272 19.32 -21.61 27.83
N THR A 273 20.36 -20.78 27.81
CA THR A 273 21.76 -21.24 27.95
C THR A 273 22.58 -20.61 29.07
N ASP A 274 22.07 -19.62 29.82
CA ASP A 274 22.83 -18.99 30.91
C ASP A 274 22.49 -19.58 32.29
N ASN A 275 22.54 -20.90 32.41
CA ASN A 275 22.64 -21.60 33.69
C ASN A 275 23.50 -22.85 33.53
N ASN A 276 24.78 -22.67 33.18
CA ASN A 276 25.86 -23.52 33.68
C ASN A 276 27.24 -22.90 33.40
N ASP A 277 27.93 -22.63 34.50
CA ASP A 277 29.37 -22.71 34.70
C ASP A 277 30.35 -21.77 33.95
N ASN A 278 30.88 -20.85 34.75
CA ASN A 278 32.30 -20.55 34.97
C ASN A 278 33.23 -20.07 33.83
N ASN A 279 33.82 -18.90 34.13
CA ASN A 279 35.22 -18.49 33.93
C ASN A 279 35.85 -18.61 32.52
N GLY A 280 36.20 -17.44 31.97
CA GLY A 280 37.50 -17.25 31.35
C GLY A 280 37.49 -16.81 29.89
N ASP A 281 38.14 -15.66 29.69
CA ASP A 281 38.90 -15.28 28.49
C ASP A 281 38.14 -14.72 27.26
N GLY A 282 38.82 -13.75 26.63
CA GLY A 282 38.27 -12.77 25.72
C GLY A 282 37.95 -13.27 24.30
N GLY A 283 37.13 -12.49 23.60
CA GLY A 283 36.78 -12.79 22.21
C GLY A 283 35.74 -11.87 21.61
N ASN A 284 36.19 -10.86 20.88
CA ASN A 284 35.52 -10.16 19.78
C ASN A 284 34.01 -9.86 19.86
N LYS A 285 33.71 -8.60 20.21
CA LYS A 285 32.48 -7.92 19.75
C LYS A 285 32.56 -7.75 18.22
N VAL A 286 31.95 -8.66 17.46
CA VAL A 286 31.72 -8.46 16.03
C VAL A 286 30.66 -7.37 15.87
N SER A 287 31.09 -6.17 15.49
CA SER A 287 30.23 -5.03 15.20
C SER A 287 29.38 -5.30 13.94
N LEU A 288 28.12 -5.68 14.12
CA LEU A 288 27.14 -5.89 13.04
C LEU A 288 26.81 -4.61 12.24
N ASN A 289 27.23 -3.43 12.73
CA ASN A 289 26.94 -2.16 12.10
C ASN A 289 27.67 -1.93 10.76
N LYS A 290 28.78 -2.65 10.49
CA LYS A 290 29.51 -2.53 9.21
C LYS A 290 28.88 -3.32 8.05
N THR A 291 28.05 -4.32 8.34
CA THR A 291 27.42 -5.16 7.30
C THR A 291 26.23 -4.46 6.66
N ALA A 292 25.54 -3.58 7.39
CA ALA A 292 24.43 -2.79 6.87
C ALA A 292 24.89 -1.75 5.82
N GLU A 293 26.00 -1.05 6.07
CA GLU A 293 26.55 -0.07 5.12
C GLU A 293 27.11 -0.73 3.84
N SER A 294 27.67 -1.94 3.95
CA SER A 294 28.20 -2.69 2.80
C SER A 294 27.11 -3.15 1.81
N ASN A 295 25.91 -3.45 2.30
CA ASN A 295 24.80 -3.89 1.46
C ASN A 295 24.07 -2.74 0.75
N ILE A 296 24.22 -1.50 1.21
CA ILE A 296 23.71 -0.31 0.51
C ILE A 296 24.52 -0.09 -0.79
N GLY A 297 25.82 -0.35 -0.77
CA GLY A 297 26.69 -0.21 -1.96
C GLY A 297 26.34 -1.16 -3.11
N LYS A 298 25.85 -2.37 -2.82
CA LYS A 298 25.47 -3.36 -3.85
C LYS A 298 24.11 -3.10 -4.52
N LEU A 299 23.31 -2.17 -3.98
CA LEU A 299 22.02 -1.78 -4.57
C LEU A 299 22.11 -0.50 -5.42
N VAL A 300 23.27 0.16 -5.41
CA VAL A 300 23.55 1.39 -6.18
C VAL A 300 24.43 1.10 -7.41
N SER A 301 24.96 -0.12 -7.55
CA SER A 301 25.64 -0.61 -8.76
C SER A 301 24.71 -1.32 -9.72
#